data_AF-A0A497QJE0-F1
#
_entry.id   AF-A0A497QJE0-F1
#
_cell.length_a   1.000
_cell.length_b   1.000
_cell.length_c   1.000
_cell.angle_alpha   90.00
_cell.angle_beta   90.00
_cell.angle_gamma   90.00
#
_symmetry.space_group_name_H-M   'P 1'
#
loop_
_entity.id
_entity.type
_entity.pdbx_description
1 polymer ?
#
loop_
_entity_poly.entity_id
_entity_poly.type
_entity_poly.pdbx_seq_one_letter_code
_entity_poly.pdbx_strand_id
1 'polypeptide(L)'
;SGDVIYPLEITDANYADLDSDGLEDDVVVNLVLHSPTGKLCYFDAIFDMYLTLPSGYTYYMNFQITEVFVDLPVTLSLFNTAHESGWYDVDLFADIWGYDINGVIFSGTVYDGITFDPREYRDGGFPFGKISY
;
A
#
# COMPACT_ATOMS: atom_id res chain seq x y z
N SER A 1 -3.90 8.10 -30.29
CA SER A 1 -4.49 7.86 -28.96
C SER A 1 -3.37 7.33 -28.10
N GLY A 2 -2.97 8.09 -27.07
CA GLY A 2 -2.04 7.55 -26.07
C GLY A 2 -2.86 6.65 -25.14
N ASP A 3 -2.33 5.48 -24.80
CA ASP A 3 -2.92 4.61 -23.80
C ASP A 3 -3.02 5.36 -22.47
N VAL A 4 -4.13 5.16 -21.75
CA VAL A 4 -4.29 5.70 -20.39
C VAL A 4 -3.40 4.87 -19.48
N ILE A 5 -2.38 5.50 -18.90
CA ILE A 5 -1.52 4.85 -17.90
C ILE A 5 -2.23 4.94 -16.56
N TYR A 6 -2.37 3.79 -15.90
CA TYR A 6 -2.94 3.71 -14.56
C TYR A 6 -1.91 4.23 -13.56
N PRO A 7 -2.18 5.33 -12.82
CA PRO A 7 -1.14 6.05 -12.09
C PRO A 7 -0.80 5.46 -10.72
N LEU A 8 -1.49 4.41 -10.28
CA LEU A 8 -1.28 3.75 -9.00
C LEU A 8 -1.37 2.23 -9.17
N GLU A 9 -0.32 1.50 -8.83
CA GLU A 9 -0.31 0.03 -8.85
C GLU A 9 0.28 -0.51 -7.55
N ILE A 10 -0.49 -1.29 -6.80
CA ILE A 10 0.04 -2.13 -5.71
C ILE A 10 0.64 -3.38 -6.34
N THR A 11 1.95 -3.51 -6.21
CA THR A 11 2.71 -4.61 -6.82
C THR A 11 2.80 -5.84 -5.91
N ASP A 12 2.81 -5.65 -4.59
CA ASP A 12 2.91 -6.73 -3.63
C ASP A 12 2.51 -6.28 -2.22
N ALA A 13 2.07 -7.23 -1.40
CA ALA A 13 1.85 -7.04 0.03
C ALA A 13 2.24 -8.31 0.79
N ASN A 14 3.04 -8.18 1.84
CA ASN A 14 3.54 -9.33 2.62
C ASN A 14 3.69 -8.99 4.10
N TYR A 15 3.84 -10.04 4.90
CA TYR A 15 4.26 -9.98 6.30
C TYR A 15 5.78 -9.84 6.39
N ALA A 16 6.27 -9.19 7.45
CA ALA A 16 7.70 -9.04 7.72
C ALA A 16 7.96 -8.88 9.23
N ASP A 17 9.20 -9.15 9.62
CA ASP A 17 9.79 -8.78 10.92
C ASP A 17 10.73 -7.57 10.67
N LEU A 18 10.18 -6.36 10.64
CA LEU A 18 10.90 -5.12 10.35
C LEU A 18 11.56 -4.52 11.59
N ASP A 19 11.04 -4.81 12.79
CA ASP A 19 11.58 -4.32 14.06
C ASP A 19 12.55 -5.30 14.75
N SER A 20 12.74 -6.48 14.16
CA SER A 20 13.68 -7.53 14.59
C SER A 20 13.35 -8.13 15.95
N ASP A 21 12.06 -8.25 16.28
CA ASP A 21 11.58 -8.91 17.50
C ASP A 21 11.39 -10.44 17.33
N GLY A 22 11.50 -10.93 16.09
CA GLY A 22 11.36 -12.33 15.72
C GLY A 22 9.93 -12.75 15.35
N LEU A 23 9.00 -11.80 15.25
CA LEU A 23 7.62 -12.01 14.83
C LEU A 23 7.37 -11.35 13.47
N GLU A 24 6.71 -12.07 12.55
CA GLU A 24 6.28 -11.49 11.27
C GLU A 24 4.92 -10.77 11.44
N ASP A 25 4.86 -9.80 12.35
CA ASP A 25 3.63 -9.07 12.68
C ASP A 25 3.56 -7.66 12.07
N ASP A 26 4.51 -7.32 11.20
CA ASP A 26 4.49 -6.12 10.37
C ASP A 26 3.91 -6.42 8.98
N VAL A 27 3.29 -5.42 8.36
CA VAL A 27 2.83 -5.48 6.96
C VAL A 27 3.69 -4.55 6.10
N VAL A 28 4.18 -5.06 4.98
CA VAL A 28 4.88 -4.30 3.94
C VAL A 28 4.02 -4.27 2.68
N VAL A 29 3.72 -3.07 2.19
CA VAL A 29 3.01 -2.86 0.92
C VAL A 29 3.96 -2.17 -0.05
N ASN A 30 4.16 -2.78 -1.22
CA ASN A 30 4.97 -2.23 -2.29
C ASN A 30 4.06 -1.75 -3.43
N LEU A 31 4.25 -0.52 -3.86
CA LEU A 31 3.47 0.07 -4.93
C LEU A 31 4.38 0.85 -5.89
N VAL A 32 3.86 1.12 -7.08
CA VAL A 32 4.47 2.01 -8.07
C VAL A 32 3.47 3.10 -8.43
N LEU A 33 3.92 4.35 -8.35
CA LEU A 33 3.20 5.47 -8.92
C LEU A 33 3.71 5.70 -10.34
N HIS A 34 2.78 5.80 -11.29
CA HIS A 34 3.11 6.06 -12.68
C HIS A 34 2.66 7.46 -13.08
N SER A 35 3.46 8.13 -13.89
CA SER A 35 3.02 9.33 -14.59
C SER A 35 1.82 8.98 -15.47
N PRO A 36 0.67 9.67 -15.30
CA PRO A 36 -0.51 9.44 -16.13
C PRO A 36 -0.26 9.66 -17.63
N THR A 37 0.82 10.36 -17.97
CA THR A 37 1.21 10.71 -19.34
C THR A 37 2.39 9.89 -19.87
N GLY A 38 3.01 9.04 -19.03
CA GLY A 38 4.21 8.27 -19.38
C GLY A 38 5.46 9.15 -19.57
N LYS A 39 5.42 10.38 -19.07
CA LYS A 39 6.50 11.37 -19.17
C LYS A 39 6.81 11.94 -17.80
N LEU A 40 7.98 12.55 -17.65
CA LEU A 40 8.36 13.21 -16.40
C LEU A 40 7.27 14.22 -16.02
N CYS A 41 6.73 14.11 -14.81
CA CYS A 41 5.68 14.99 -14.32
C CYS A 41 5.94 15.43 -12.90
N TYR A 42 5.53 16.65 -12.57
CA TYR A 42 5.24 17.03 -11.19
C TYR A 42 3.93 16.36 -10.79
N PHE A 43 3.95 15.64 -9.68
CA PHE A 43 2.85 14.84 -9.17
C PHE A 43 2.63 15.16 -7.69
N ASP A 44 1.40 15.47 -7.33
CA ASP A 44 1.00 15.74 -5.96
C ASP A 44 -0.27 14.94 -5.67
N ALA A 45 -0.24 14.15 -4.61
CA ALA A 45 -1.32 13.23 -4.30
C ALA A 45 -1.48 12.99 -2.80
N ILE A 46 -2.74 12.95 -2.36
CA ILE A 46 -3.12 12.54 -1.01
C ILE A 46 -3.67 11.12 -1.11
N PHE A 47 -3.15 10.24 -0.26
CA PHE A 47 -3.48 8.83 -0.22
C PHE A 47 -4.22 8.48 1.07
N ASP A 48 -5.27 7.69 0.93
CA ASP A 48 -6.02 7.05 2.00
C ASP A 48 -5.86 5.53 1.85
N MET A 49 -5.16 4.92 2.81
CA MET A 49 -4.94 3.48 2.85
C MET A 49 -5.74 2.85 3.98
N TYR A 50 -6.36 1.71 3.68
CA TYR A 50 -7.06 0.87 4.63
C TYR A 50 -6.44 -0.52 4.62
N LEU A 51 -6.03 -1.01 5.79
CA LEU A 51 -5.64 -2.41 6.00
C LEU A 51 -6.74 -3.08 6.82
N THR A 52 -7.51 -3.97 6.21
CA THR A 52 -8.60 -4.71 6.86
C THR A 52 -8.15 -6.12 7.21
N LEU A 53 -8.34 -6.49 8.47
CA LEU A 53 -7.95 -7.76 9.06
C LEU A 53 -9.06 -8.81 8.86
N PRO A 54 -8.77 -10.11 9.06
CA PRO A 54 -9.76 -11.19 8.99
C PRO A 54 -11.02 -10.97 9.84
N SER A 55 -10.88 -10.32 11.00
CA SER A 55 -12.00 -9.96 11.89
C SER A 55 -12.91 -8.85 11.34
N GLY A 56 -12.46 -8.14 10.30
CA GLY A 56 -13.06 -6.90 9.82
C GLY A 56 -12.58 -5.64 10.55
N TYR A 57 -11.61 -5.75 11.46
CA TYR A 57 -10.94 -4.57 12.02
C TYR A 57 -10.10 -3.88 10.94
N THR A 58 -10.14 -2.54 10.89
CA THR A 58 -9.43 -1.78 9.84
C THR A 58 -8.49 -0.75 10.45
N TYR A 59 -7.22 -0.80 10.04
CA TYR A 59 -6.28 0.30 10.22
C TYR A 59 -6.43 1.31 9.09
N TYR A 60 -6.35 2.60 9.43
CA TYR A 60 -6.38 3.69 8.47
C TYR A 60 -5.07 4.48 8.51
N MET A 61 -4.51 4.77 7.35
CA MET A 61 -3.33 5.60 7.17
C MET A 61 -3.61 6.65 6.10
N ASN A 62 -3.21 7.89 6.38
CA ASN A 62 -3.24 8.99 5.41
C ASN A 62 -1.81 9.52 5.21
N PHE A 63 -1.41 9.69 3.95
CA PHE A 63 -0.11 10.26 3.61
C PHE A 63 -0.18 11.06 2.31
N GLN A 64 0.81 11.93 2.08
CA GLN A 64 0.90 12.75 0.88
C GLN A 64 2.25 12.53 0.22
N ILE A 65 2.25 12.43 -1.11
CA ILE A 65 3.46 12.40 -1.93
C ILE A 65 3.40 13.59 -2.88
N THR A 66 4.44 14.42 -2.84
CA THR A 66 4.66 15.51 -3.78
C THR A 66 6.04 15.34 -4.38
N GLU A 67 6.12 14.88 -5.62
CA GLU A 67 7.42 14.65 -6.27
C GLU A 67 7.39 14.71 -7.81
N VAL A 68 8.56 14.78 -8.44
CA VAL A 68 8.76 14.73 -9.89
C VAL A 68 9.30 13.37 -10.35
N PHE A 69 8.53 12.61 -11.12
CA PHE A 69 8.93 11.27 -11.58
C PHE A 69 8.31 10.86 -12.92
N VAL A 70 8.76 9.72 -13.47
CA VAL A 70 8.04 8.96 -14.52
C VAL A 70 7.39 7.75 -13.87
N ASP A 71 8.18 6.98 -13.11
CA ASP A 71 7.75 5.90 -12.24
C ASP A 71 8.42 6.09 -10.88
N LEU A 72 7.66 5.96 -9.79
CA LEU A 72 8.15 6.09 -8.43
C LEU A 72 7.76 4.84 -7.62
N PRO A 73 8.70 3.93 -7.33
CA PRO A 73 8.45 2.84 -6.40
C PRO A 73 8.35 3.40 -4.97
N VAL A 74 7.35 2.94 -4.23
CA VAL A 74 7.09 3.32 -2.84
C VAL A 74 6.86 2.05 -2.02
N THR A 75 7.46 2.03 -0.83
CA THR A 75 7.23 0.98 0.17
C THR A 75 6.60 1.60 1.40
N LEU A 76 5.46 1.05 1.82
CA LEU A 76 4.79 1.39 3.07
C LEU A 76 5.04 0.27 4.08
N SER A 77 5.46 0.64 5.28
CA SER A 77 5.74 -0.28 6.38
C SER A 77 4.78 0.00 7.53
N LEU A 78 3.95 -0.99 7.87
CA LEU A 78 2.93 -0.90 8.90
C LEU A 78 3.33 -1.83 10.06
N PHE A 79 3.92 -1.23 11.08
CA PHE A 79 4.48 -1.99 12.19
C PHE A 79 3.40 -2.58 13.11
N ASN A 80 3.56 -3.84 13.50
CA ASN A 80 2.75 -4.55 14.49
C ASN A 80 1.24 -4.50 14.16
N THR A 81 0.90 -4.64 12.88
CA THR A 81 -0.49 -4.57 12.37
C THR A 81 -1.06 -5.94 11.99
N ALA A 82 -0.20 -6.95 11.83
CA ALA A 82 -0.55 -8.32 11.47
C ALA A 82 -0.67 -9.24 12.69
N HIS A 83 -1.70 -9.04 13.52
CA HIS A 83 -1.93 -9.85 14.74
C HIS A 83 -3.05 -10.91 14.61
N GLU A 84 -3.61 -11.11 13.43
CA GLU A 84 -4.68 -12.08 13.16
C GLU A 84 -4.24 -13.10 12.10
N SER A 85 -4.73 -14.34 12.21
CA SER A 85 -4.54 -15.34 11.17
C SER A 85 -5.61 -15.22 10.09
N GLY A 86 -5.19 -15.23 8.83
CA GLY A 86 -6.07 -15.28 7.66
C GLY A 86 -5.75 -14.18 6.65
N TRP A 87 -6.71 -13.94 5.75
CA TRP A 87 -6.57 -12.99 4.66
C TRP A 87 -6.73 -11.55 5.12
N TYR A 88 -5.84 -10.69 4.65
CA TYR A 88 -5.84 -9.26 4.84
C TYR A 88 -6.16 -8.58 3.51
N ASP A 89 -6.88 -7.47 3.58
CA ASP A 89 -7.18 -6.62 2.44
C ASP A 89 -6.46 -5.27 2.60
N VAL A 90 -5.76 -4.84 1.56
CA VAL A 90 -5.23 -3.48 1.42
C VAL A 90 -6.03 -2.77 0.36
N ASP A 91 -6.67 -1.67 0.73
CA ASP A 91 -7.33 -0.75 -0.18
C ASP A 91 -6.59 0.59 -0.15
N LEU A 92 -6.24 1.13 -1.32
CA LEU A 92 -5.54 2.40 -1.44
C LEU A 92 -6.29 3.31 -2.41
N PHE A 93 -6.73 4.45 -1.92
CA PHE A 93 -7.33 5.53 -2.69
C PHE A 93 -6.36 6.68 -2.78
N ALA A 94 -6.34 7.38 -3.91
CA ALA A 94 -5.54 8.59 -4.05
C ALA A 94 -6.27 9.65 -4.86
N ASP A 95 -6.32 10.87 -4.33
CA ASP A 95 -6.63 12.05 -5.11
C ASP A 95 -5.34 12.64 -5.65
N ILE A 96 -5.22 12.73 -6.97
CA ILE A 96 -3.98 13.11 -7.67
C ILE A 96 -4.18 14.40 -8.47
N TRP A 97 -3.13 15.22 -8.57
CA TRP A 97 -3.06 16.37 -9.48
C TRP A 97 -1.62 16.70 -9.84
N GLY A 98 -1.42 17.26 -11.03
CA GLY A 98 -0.08 17.60 -11.50
C GLY A 98 -0.02 18.03 -12.94
N TYR A 99 1.21 18.08 -13.47
CA TYR A 99 1.47 18.39 -14.87
C TYR A 99 2.73 17.70 -15.39
N ASP A 100 2.71 17.28 -16.66
CA ASP A 100 3.89 16.70 -17.33
C ASP A 100 4.90 17.78 -17.78
N ILE A 101 6.07 17.35 -18.26
CA ILE A 101 7.12 18.22 -18.79
C ILE A 101 6.69 19.10 -19.98
N ASN A 102 5.57 18.78 -20.64
CA ASN A 102 4.99 19.58 -21.73
C ASN A 102 3.85 20.50 -21.23
N GLY A 103 3.58 20.53 -19.93
CA GLY A 103 2.49 21.30 -19.33
C GLY A 103 1.11 20.65 -19.48
N VAL A 104 1.02 19.36 -19.83
CA VAL A 104 -0.26 18.63 -19.83
C VAL A 104 -0.69 18.41 -18.39
N ILE A 105 -1.76 19.09 -17.99
CA ILE A 105 -2.35 18.97 -16.64
C ILE A 105 -3.14 17.67 -16.54
N PHE A 106 -3.04 17.01 -15.39
CA PHE A 106 -3.86 15.87 -15.02
C PHE A 106 -4.39 16.03 -13.60
N SER A 107 -5.55 15.44 -13.34
CA SER A 107 -6.11 15.25 -12.01
C SER A 107 -7.16 14.14 -12.01
N GLY A 108 -7.41 13.54 -10.86
CA GLY A 108 -8.44 12.52 -10.71
C GLY A 108 -8.33 11.78 -9.38
N THR A 109 -9.25 10.85 -9.18
CA THR A 109 -9.20 9.90 -8.06
C THR A 109 -8.87 8.52 -8.63
N VAL A 110 -7.93 7.83 -8.03
CA VAL A 110 -7.54 6.46 -8.40
C VAL A 110 -7.61 5.52 -7.21
N TYR A 111 -7.69 4.23 -7.50
CA TYR A 111 -7.87 3.19 -6.49
C TYR A 111 -7.08 1.95 -6.88
N ASP A 112 -6.39 1.31 -5.96
CA ASP A 112 -5.95 -0.06 -6.17
C ASP A 112 -6.09 -0.85 -4.88
N GLY A 113 -6.19 -2.17 -5.01
CA GLY A 113 -6.39 -3.05 -3.86
C GLY A 113 -5.78 -4.43 -4.08
N ILE A 114 -5.30 -5.02 -2.99
CA ILE A 114 -4.76 -6.37 -2.99
C ILE A 114 -5.21 -7.12 -1.75
N THR A 115 -5.52 -8.40 -1.93
CA THR A 115 -5.82 -9.34 -0.85
C THR A 115 -4.67 -10.33 -0.74
N PHE A 116 -4.14 -10.53 0.47
CA PHE A 116 -3.00 -11.41 0.72
C PHE A 116 -3.18 -12.24 2.01
N ASP A 117 -2.53 -13.40 2.07
CA ASP A 117 -2.48 -14.34 3.20
C ASP A 117 -1.01 -14.74 3.36
N PRO A 118 -0.50 -15.06 4.57
CA PRO A 118 0.91 -15.37 4.70
C PRO A 118 1.23 -16.60 3.86
N ARG A 119 2.25 -16.48 3.00
CA ARG A 119 2.67 -17.54 2.08
C ARG A 119 3.12 -18.82 2.81
N GLU A 120 3.32 -18.76 4.12
CA GLU A 120 3.80 -19.86 4.93
C GLU A 120 3.04 -19.95 6.26
N TYR A 121 1.86 -20.57 6.27
CA TYR A 121 1.43 -21.34 7.44
C TYR A 121 2.33 -22.59 7.55
N ARG A 122 3.62 -22.39 7.87
CA ARG A 122 4.50 -23.45 8.38
C ARG A 122 4.14 -23.65 9.85
N ASP A 123 3.21 -24.56 10.10
CA ASP A 123 2.94 -25.19 11.40
C ASP A 123 3.18 -24.30 12.66
N GLY A 124 2.12 -23.63 13.13
CA GLY A 124 1.85 -23.63 14.58
C GLY A 124 2.34 -22.46 15.45
N GLY A 125 2.49 -21.25 14.93
CA GLY A 125 2.58 -20.04 15.76
C GLY A 125 1.19 -19.54 16.18
N PHE A 126 0.70 -19.97 17.35
CA PHE A 126 -0.58 -19.54 17.92
C PHE A 126 -0.79 -18.01 17.92
N PRO A 127 -1.97 -17.49 17.52
CA PRO A 127 -2.34 -16.12 17.82
C PRO A 127 -2.74 -16.05 19.31
N PHE A 128 -2.10 -15.13 20.04
CA PHE A 128 -2.38 -14.75 21.43
C PHE A 128 -2.06 -15.78 22.52
N GLY A 129 -0.85 -15.66 23.07
CA GLY A 129 -0.56 -16.14 24.42
C GLY A 129 -1.49 -15.49 25.45
N LYS A 130 -2.47 -16.26 25.93
CA LYS A 130 -2.97 -16.29 27.32
C LYS A 130 -3.04 -14.93 28.05
N ILE A 131 -4.17 -14.23 27.97
CA ILE A 131 -4.53 -13.26 29.02
C ILE A 131 -4.86 -14.06 30.29
N SER A 132 -4.01 -13.93 31.31
CA SER A 132 -4.28 -14.43 32.67
C SER A 132 -4.28 -13.24 33.62
N TYR A 133 -5.47 -12.83 34.10
CA TYR A 133 -5.76 -12.47 35.49
C TYR A 133 -7.25 -12.74 35.75
#